data_AF-A0A7Y4XUF2-F1
#
_entry.id   AF-A0A7Y4XUF2-F1
#
_cell.length_a   1.000
_cell.length_b   1.000
_cell.length_c   1.000
_cell.angle_alpha   90.00
_cell.angle_beta   90.00
_cell.angle_gamma   90.00
#
_symmetry.space_group_name_H-M   'P 1'
#
loop_
_entity.id
_entity.type
_entity.pdbx_description
1 polymer ?
#
loop_
_entity_poly.entity_id
_entity_poly.type
_entity_poly.pdbx_seq_one_letter_code
_entity_poly.pdbx_strand_id
1 'polypeptide(L)'
;MKQTKSYLKNAFESPVAAIVKGIDQDVELGEDILMLGLGIVMMSSFFAPIAPPRVLLPLVALTFVISSTFANRHYQNMEQKLLLSMQELEGHQTALLKPIATVFKEHPADVLVNSYNILKNWKRTVKSCLGGLLINPFWMPIFYVMGIQINADKNLAVLNKAIMRVEQRIMPPKPIE
;
A
#
# COMPACT_ATOMS: atom_id res chain seq x y z
N MET A 1 16.63 -12.07 9.80
CA MET A 1 15.22 -12.48 9.58
C MET A 1 14.41 -12.05 10.80
N LYS A 2 13.51 -11.06 10.68
CA LYS A 2 12.53 -10.79 11.74
C LYS A 2 11.44 -11.86 11.62
N GLN A 3 11.12 -12.54 12.72
CA GLN A 3 10.00 -13.48 12.76
C GLN A 3 8.72 -12.77 12.29
N THR A 4 8.18 -13.21 11.17
CA THR A 4 6.89 -12.73 10.65
C THR A 4 5.82 -13.19 11.64
N LYS A 5 5.35 -12.28 12.49
CA LYS A 5 4.32 -12.58 13.48
C LYS A 5 3.00 -12.88 12.75
N SER A 6 2.44 -14.08 12.97
CA SER A 6 1.08 -14.45 12.56
C SER A 6 0.08 -13.44 13.17
N TYR A 7 -1.07 -13.24 12.50
CA TYR A 7 -2.16 -12.42 13.03
C TYR A 7 -2.84 -13.07 14.25
N LEU A 8 -2.64 -14.36 14.46
CA LEU A 8 -3.14 -15.09 15.61
C LEU A 8 -2.25 -14.85 16.83
N LYS A 9 -2.67 -13.92 17.71
CA LYS A 9 -1.97 -13.63 18.98
C LYS A 9 -2.77 -13.99 20.24
N ASN A 10 -4.10 -14.15 20.14
CA ASN A 10 -4.98 -14.37 21.28
C ASN A 10 -5.90 -15.58 21.04
N ALA A 11 -5.97 -16.50 22.01
CA ALA A 11 -6.71 -17.76 21.92
C ALA A 11 -8.24 -17.64 22.13
N PHE A 12 -8.77 -16.44 22.38
CA PHE A 12 -10.14 -16.24 22.88
C PHE A 12 -11.09 -15.50 21.92
N GLU A 13 -10.63 -15.06 20.75
CA GLU A 13 -11.49 -14.47 19.70
C GLU A 13 -11.69 -15.48 18.55
N SER A 14 -12.79 -15.34 17.79
CA SER A 14 -12.95 -16.07 16.51
C SER A 14 -11.69 -15.85 15.66
N PRO A 15 -10.95 -16.92 15.30
CA PRO A 15 -9.63 -16.78 14.68
C PRO A 15 -9.71 -16.03 13.34
N VAL A 16 -10.84 -16.13 12.63
CA VAL A 16 -11.11 -15.36 11.41
C VAL A 16 -11.27 -13.87 11.73
N ALA A 17 -12.01 -13.51 12.78
CA ALA A 17 -12.20 -12.11 13.17
C ALA A 17 -10.88 -11.47 13.61
N ALA A 18 -10.03 -12.20 14.34
CA ALA A 18 -8.70 -11.74 14.73
C ALA A 18 -7.79 -11.48 13.51
N ILE A 19 -7.83 -12.35 12.50
CA ILE A 19 -7.09 -12.17 11.25
C ILE A 19 -7.62 -10.97 10.47
N VAL A 20 -8.93 -10.84 10.33
CA VAL A 20 -9.58 -9.71 9.63
C VAL A 20 -9.22 -8.38 10.30
N LYS A 21 -9.31 -8.30 11.63
CA LYS A 21 -8.93 -7.10 12.39
C LYS A 21 -7.44 -6.80 12.28
N GLY A 22 -6.59 -7.83 12.30
CA GLY A 22 -5.15 -7.67 12.17
C GLY A 22 -4.73 -7.17 10.79
N ILE A 23 -5.34 -7.68 9.72
CA ILE A 23 -5.06 -7.21 8.36
C ILE A 23 -5.65 -5.81 8.13
N ASP A 24 -6.81 -5.50 8.68
CA ASP A 24 -7.42 -4.16 8.62
C ASP A 24 -6.48 -3.10 9.21
N GLN A 25 -5.96 -3.34 10.41
CA GLN A 25 -4.95 -2.48 11.04
C GLN A 25 -3.67 -2.34 10.20
N ASP A 26 -3.20 -3.43 9.60
CA ASP A 26 -2.02 -3.35 8.73
C ASP A 26 -2.32 -2.57 7.44
N VAL A 27 -3.55 -2.61 6.91
CA VAL A 27 -3.96 -1.80 5.75
C VAL A 27 -4.00 -0.32 6.11
N GLU A 28 -4.59 0.05 7.25
CA GLU A 28 -4.62 1.42 7.76
C GLU A 28 -3.19 1.97 7.91
N LEU A 29 -2.28 1.18 8.50
CA LEU A 29 -0.86 1.54 8.57
C LEU A 29 -0.21 1.73 7.19
N GLY A 30 -0.61 0.93 6.20
CA GLY A 30 -0.14 1.06 4.82
C GLY A 30 -0.60 2.37 4.17
N GLU A 31 -1.86 2.73 4.39
CA GLU A 31 -2.47 3.99 3.92
C GLU A 31 -1.80 5.18 4.60
N ASP A 32 -1.55 5.11 5.92
CA ASP A 32 -0.84 6.13 6.69
C ASP A 32 0.59 6.38 6.18
N ILE A 33 1.34 5.33 5.82
CA ILE A 33 2.68 5.48 5.25
C ILE A 33 2.64 6.30 3.95
N LEU A 34 1.67 6.03 3.09
CA LEU A 34 1.50 6.75 1.82
C LEU A 34 1.03 8.19 2.07
N MET A 35 0.06 8.37 2.97
CA MET A 35 -0.47 9.68 3.33
C MET A 35 0.60 10.57 3.96
N LEU A 36 1.44 10.03 4.84
CA LEU A 36 2.57 10.73 5.43
C LEU A 36 3.57 11.18 4.35
N GLY A 37 3.89 10.30 3.40
CA GLY A 37 4.75 10.66 2.26
C GLY A 37 4.15 11.82 1.45
N LEU A 38 2.86 11.76 1.15
CA LEU A 38 2.15 12.83 0.44
C LEU A 38 2.12 14.13 1.26
N GLY A 39 1.85 14.05 2.56
CA GLY A 39 1.83 15.21 3.47
C GLY A 39 3.17 15.92 3.52
N ILE A 40 4.28 15.19 3.64
CA ILE A 40 5.63 15.75 3.59
C ILE A 40 5.89 16.44 2.24
N VAL A 41 5.43 15.86 1.14
CA VAL A 41 5.58 16.48 -0.18
C VAL A 41 4.75 17.76 -0.29
N MET A 42 3.52 17.78 0.21
CA MET A 42 2.69 18.99 0.23
C MET A 42 3.33 20.11 1.05
N MET A 43 4.11 19.77 2.08
CA MET A 43 4.89 20.73 2.85
C MET A 43 6.03 21.38 2.06
N SER A 44 6.44 20.83 0.92
CA SER A 44 7.52 21.41 0.09
C SER A 44 7.22 22.84 -0.35
N SER A 45 5.95 23.20 -0.53
CA SER A 45 5.51 24.56 -0.87
C SER A 45 5.92 25.60 0.18
N PHE A 46 5.99 25.22 1.47
CA PHE A 46 6.47 26.12 2.54
C PHE A 46 7.97 26.41 2.42
N PHE A 47 8.74 25.47 1.88
CA PHE A 47 10.18 25.59 1.71
C PHE A 47 10.58 26.16 0.34
N ALA A 48 9.64 26.33 -0.59
CA ALA A 48 9.89 26.88 -1.93
C ALA A 48 10.53 28.29 -1.92
N PRO A 49 10.21 29.21 -0.99
CA PRO A 49 10.89 30.51 -0.90
C PRO A 49 12.34 30.43 -0.38
N ILE A 50 12.69 29.33 0.30
CA ILE A 50 13.94 29.20 1.08
C ILE A 50 14.95 28.30 0.35
N ALA A 51 14.49 27.27 -0.35
CA ALA A 51 15.32 26.29 -1.01
C ALA A 51 15.12 26.31 -2.54
N PRO A 52 16.20 26.29 -3.34
CA PRO A 52 16.07 26.29 -4.78
C PRO A 52 15.49 24.95 -5.30
N PRO A 53 14.80 24.93 -6.45
CA PRO A 53 14.17 23.73 -7.01
C PRO A 53 15.13 22.54 -7.19
N ARG A 54 16.40 22.81 -7.50
CA ARG A 54 17.46 21.79 -7.64
C ARG A 54 17.74 20.98 -6.37
N VAL A 55 17.34 21.49 -5.19
CA VAL A 55 17.45 20.79 -3.91
C VAL A 55 16.08 20.26 -3.50
N LEU A 56 15.04 21.10 -3.59
CA LEU A 56 13.70 20.77 -3.12
C LEU A 56 13.04 19.63 -3.92
N LEU A 57 13.11 19.67 -5.25
CA LEU A 57 12.43 18.69 -6.11
C LEU A 57 13.04 17.28 -6.00
N PRO A 58 14.37 17.10 -5.96
CA PRO A 58 14.95 15.79 -5.64
C PRO A 58 14.56 15.26 -4.26
N LEU A 59 14.46 16.12 -3.24
CA LEU A 59 14.00 15.70 -1.91
C LEU A 59 12.54 15.24 -1.93
N VAL A 60 11.67 15.94 -2.66
CA VAL A 60 10.28 15.52 -2.88
C VAL A 60 10.23 14.15 -3.57
N ALA A 61 11.00 13.96 -4.64
CA ALA A 61 11.09 12.67 -5.32
C ALA A 61 11.59 11.57 -4.38
N LEU A 62 12.60 11.86 -3.55
CA LEU A 62 13.14 10.92 -2.58
C LEU A 62 12.11 10.52 -1.52
N THR A 63 11.33 11.47 -1.00
CA THR A 63 10.24 11.17 -0.05
C THR A 63 9.25 10.18 -0.67
N PHE A 64 8.83 10.41 -1.92
CA PHE A 64 7.94 9.48 -2.63
C PHE A 64 8.58 8.10 -2.87
N VAL A 65 9.87 8.03 -3.19
CA VAL A 65 10.60 6.75 -3.32
C VAL A 65 10.58 5.99 -2.01
N ILE A 66 10.87 6.68 -0.90
CA ILE A 66 10.91 6.08 0.42
C ILE A 66 9.52 5.58 0.81
N SER A 67 8.49 6.44 0.78
CA SER A 67 7.12 6.07 1.17
C SER A 67 6.59 4.90 0.34
N SER A 68 6.69 4.97 -0.99
CA SER A 68 6.20 3.90 -1.88
C SER A 68 6.97 2.59 -1.69
N THR A 69 8.26 2.65 -1.40
CA THR A 69 9.08 1.46 -1.11
C THR A 69 8.65 0.81 0.21
N PHE A 70 8.42 1.61 1.25
CA PHE A 70 7.92 1.12 2.54
C PHE A 70 6.52 0.52 2.40
N ALA A 71 5.60 1.20 1.71
CA ALA A 71 4.25 0.71 1.47
C ALA A 71 4.25 -0.60 0.66
N ASN A 72 5.07 -0.72 -0.39
CA ASN A 72 5.15 -1.96 -1.18
C ASN A 72 5.70 -3.13 -0.36
N ARG A 73 6.73 -2.89 0.47
CA ARG A 73 7.25 -3.93 1.39
C ARG A 73 6.21 -4.30 2.45
N HIS A 74 5.48 -3.32 2.97
CA HIS A 74 4.42 -3.55 3.94
C HIS A 74 3.29 -4.38 3.35
N TYR A 75 2.88 -4.09 2.10
CA TYR A 75 1.90 -4.88 1.36
C TYR A 75 2.32 -6.35 1.17
N GLN A 76 3.57 -6.59 0.79
CA GLN A 76 4.11 -7.97 0.69
C GLN A 76 4.13 -8.67 2.06
N ASN A 77 4.45 -7.94 3.13
CA ASN A 77 4.42 -8.51 4.48
C ASN A 77 2.99 -8.88 4.91
N MET A 78 1.97 -8.08 4.54
CA MET A 78 0.56 -8.41 4.79
C MET A 78 0.16 -9.71 4.11
N GLU A 79 0.51 -9.86 2.82
CA GLU A 79 0.25 -11.10 2.07
C GLU A 79 0.88 -12.31 2.77
N GLN A 80 2.15 -12.21 3.16
CA GLN A 80 2.87 -13.29 3.85
C GLN A 80 2.23 -13.62 5.20
N LYS A 81 1.90 -12.62 6.02
CA LYS A 81 1.23 -12.83 7.30
C LYS A 81 -0.13 -13.50 7.11
N LEU A 82 -0.92 -13.07 6.13
CA LEU A 82 -2.22 -13.66 5.83
C LEU A 82 -2.09 -15.13 5.41
N LEU A 83 -1.17 -15.43 4.49
CA LEU A 83 -0.94 -16.80 4.03
C LEU A 83 -0.48 -17.72 5.17
N LEU A 84 0.38 -17.23 6.06
CA LEU A 84 0.80 -17.97 7.26
C LEU A 84 -0.39 -18.22 8.20
N SER A 85 -1.18 -17.19 8.51
CA SER A 85 -2.35 -17.34 9.39
C SER A 85 -3.44 -18.22 8.77
N MET A 86 -3.57 -18.27 7.44
CA MET A 86 -4.54 -19.14 6.76
C MET A 86 -4.17 -20.64 6.81
N GLN A 87 -2.89 -20.99 6.99
CA GLN A 87 -2.45 -22.38 7.15
C GLN A 87 -2.84 -22.97 8.50
N GLU A 88 -3.06 -22.11 9.50
CA GLU A 88 -3.43 -22.50 10.87
C GLU A 88 -4.96 -22.65 11.07
N LEU A 89 -5.77 -22.42 10.02
CA LEU A 89 -7.23 -22.43 10.07
C LEU A 89 -7.86 -23.71 9.48
N GLU A 90 -9.07 -24.02 9.94
CA GLU A 90 -9.92 -25.07 9.36
C GLU A 90 -10.56 -24.63 8.03
N GLY A 91 -10.87 -25.57 7.14
CA GLY A 91 -11.27 -25.29 5.76
C GLY A 91 -12.45 -24.32 5.58
N HIS A 92 -13.42 -24.30 6.50
CA HIS A 92 -14.52 -23.33 6.46
C HIS A 92 -14.06 -21.90 6.80
N GLN A 93 -13.16 -21.76 7.77
CA GLN A 93 -12.57 -20.48 8.17
C GLN A 93 -11.65 -19.94 7.07
N THR A 94 -10.88 -20.81 6.43
CA THR A 94 -10.06 -20.47 5.25
C THR A 94 -10.92 -19.96 4.09
N ALA A 95 -12.12 -20.53 3.89
CA ALA A 95 -13.03 -20.11 2.83
C ALA A 95 -13.54 -18.67 3.01
N LEU A 96 -13.71 -18.20 4.26
CA LEU A 96 -14.12 -16.84 4.57
C LEU A 96 -13.03 -15.80 4.25
N LEU A 97 -11.75 -16.17 4.38
CA LEU A 97 -10.60 -15.30 4.08
C LEU A 97 -10.16 -15.37 2.60
N LYS A 98 -10.62 -16.36 1.85
CA LYS A 98 -10.28 -16.55 0.43
C LYS A 98 -10.49 -15.28 -0.42
N PRO A 99 -11.56 -14.48 -0.26
CA PRO A 99 -11.72 -13.23 -1.01
C PRO A 99 -10.57 -12.24 -0.80
N ILE A 100 -10.04 -12.11 0.42
CA ILE A 100 -8.91 -11.23 0.74
C ILE A 100 -7.62 -11.78 0.09
N ALA A 101 -7.38 -13.09 0.21
CA ALA A 101 -6.23 -13.74 -0.42
C ALA A 101 -6.26 -13.64 -1.95
N THR A 102 -7.46 -13.65 -2.56
CA THR A 102 -7.64 -13.44 -3.99
C THR A 102 -7.20 -12.04 -4.42
N VAL A 103 -7.44 -11.00 -3.61
CA VAL A 103 -6.98 -9.63 -3.93
C VAL A 103 -5.46 -9.60 -4.09
N PHE A 104 -4.70 -10.25 -3.22
CA PHE A 104 -3.23 -10.30 -3.36
C PHE A 104 -2.78 -11.03 -4.63
N LYS A 105 -3.55 -12.00 -5.12
CA LYS A 105 -3.26 -12.68 -6.39
C LYS A 105 -3.62 -11.84 -7.62
N GLU A 106 -4.73 -11.11 -7.56
CA GLU A 106 -5.21 -10.25 -8.65
C GLU A 106 -4.44 -8.93 -8.73
N HIS A 107 -3.99 -8.43 -7.57
CA HIS A 107 -3.27 -7.18 -7.39
C HIS A 107 -1.96 -7.41 -6.62
N PRO A 108 -1.02 -8.20 -7.17
CA PRO A 108 0.24 -8.46 -6.49
C PRO A 108 1.03 -7.16 -6.33
N ALA A 109 1.79 -7.06 -5.24
CA ALA A 109 2.77 -5.98 -5.11
C ALA A 109 3.76 -6.04 -6.27
N ASP A 110 3.98 -4.90 -6.93
CA ASP A 110 4.97 -4.82 -7.97
C ASP A 110 6.37 -5.12 -7.38
N VAL A 111 7.18 -5.87 -8.13
CA VAL A 111 8.60 -6.02 -7.77
C VAL A 111 9.24 -4.65 -7.90
N LEU A 112 9.76 -4.09 -6.80
CA LEU A 112 10.34 -2.73 -6.75
C LEU A 112 11.31 -2.46 -7.91
N VAL A 113 12.18 -3.43 -8.24
CA VAL A 113 13.13 -3.33 -9.36
C VAL A 113 12.41 -3.12 -10.69
N ASN A 114 11.28 -3.79 -10.91
CA ASN A 114 10.46 -3.59 -12.09
C ASN A 114 9.73 -2.24 -12.02
N SER A 115 9.21 -1.81 -10.87
CA SER A 115 8.50 -0.53 -10.70
C SER A 115 9.38 0.68 -11.01
N TYR A 116 10.65 0.64 -10.60
CA TYR A 116 11.63 1.71 -10.85
C TYR A 116 12.31 1.61 -12.22
N ASN A 117 12.08 0.53 -12.99
CA ASN A 117 12.67 0.38 -14.30
C ASN A 117 11.94 1.23 -15.35
N ILE A 118 12.57 2.34 -15.72
CA ILE A 118 12.07 3.32 -16.69
C ILE A 118 11.79 2.69 -18.06
N LEU A 119 12.62 1.71 -18.47
CA LEU A 119 12.50 1.05 -19.77
C LEU A 119 11.32 0.08 -19.82
N LYS A 120 11.05 -0.61 -18.70
CA LYS A 120 9.89 -1.52 -18.60
C LYS A 120 8.57 -0.75 -18.47
N ASN A 121 8.57 0.42 -17.84
CA ASN A 121 7.35 1.21 -17.59
C ASN A 121 7.17 2.35 -18.59
N TRP A 122 7.28 2.05 -19.88
CA TRP A 122 7.25 3.07 -20.93
C TRP A 122 6.04 4.01 -20.87
N LYS A 123 4.83 3.48 -20.64
CA LYS A 123 3.60 4.30 -20.51
C LYS A 123 3.72 5.32 -19.36
N ARG A 124 4.31 4.92 -18.23
CA ARG A 124 4.52 5.80 -17.07
C ARG A 124 5.62 6.81 -17.39
N THR A 125 6.75 6.34 -17.92
CA THR A 125 7.89 7.17 -18.35
C THR A 125 7.46 8.27 -19.31
N VAL A 126 6.68 7.95 -20.35
CA VAL A 126 6.18 8.94 -21.31
C VAL A 126 5.30 9.97 -20.62
N LYS A 127 4.34 9.54 -19.77
CA LYS A 127 3.49 10.47 -19.01
C LYS A 127 4.31 11.38 -18.09
N SER A 128 5.29 10.83 -17.38
CA SER A 128 6.18 11.58 -16.49
C SER A 128 7.09 12.53 -17.25
N CYS A 129 7.58 12.13 -18.43
CA CYS A 129 8.40 12.97 -19.30
C CYS A 129 7.58 14.12 -19.87
N LEU A 130 6.37 13.85 -20.38
CA LEU A 130 5.44 14.88 -20.84
C LEU A 130 5.11 15.88 -19.73
N GLY A 131 4.74 15.40 -18.54
CA GLY A 131 4.49 16.26 -17.38
C GLY A 131 5.73 17.08 -16.98
N GLY A 132 6.91 16.45 -16.98
CA GLY A 132 8.17 17.12 -16.69
C GLY A 132 8.51 18.21 -17.71
N LEU A 133 8.38 17.93 -19.01
CA LEU A 133 8.65 18.91 -20.06
C LEU A 133 7.71 20.12 -20.01
N LEU A 134 6.46 19.92 -19.58
CA LEU A 134 5.48 21.01 -19.43
C LEU A 134 5.78 21.96 -18.26
N ILE A 135 6.54 21.51 -17.25
CA ILE A 135 6.84 22.31 -16.05
C ILE A 135 8.34 22.61 -15.95
N ASN A 136 9.14 21.59 -15.66
CA ASN A 136 10.59 21.56 -15.78
C ASN A 136 11.10 20.10 -15.65
N PRO A 137 12.31 19.78 -16.16
CA PRO A 137 12.83 18.41 -16.14
C PRO A 137 12.94 17.76 -14.74
N PHE A 138 13.08 18.55 -13.66
CA PHE A 138 13.14 18.01 -12.29
C PHE A 138 11.80 17.46 -11.78
N TRP A 139 10.68 17.75 -12.46
CA TRP A 139 9.38 17.15 -12.16
C TRP A 139 9.21 15.73 -12.73
N MET A 140 10.01 15.34 -13.74
CA MET A 140 9.90 14.00 -14.32
C MET A 140 10.11 12.90 -13.27
N PRO A 141 11.15 12.92 -12.42
CA PRO A 141 11.31 11.96 -11.34
C PRO A 141 10.11 11.94 -10.40
N ILE A 142 9.59 13.11 -10.00
CA ILE A 142 8.45 13.26 -9.08
C ILE A 142 7.21 12.58 -9.67
N PHE A 143 6.84 12.89 -10.91
CA PHE A 143 5.67 12.28 -11.55
C PHE A 143 5.82 10.78 -11.74
N TYR A 144 7.04 10.31 -11.98
CA TYR A 144 7.29 8.88 -12.12
C TYR A 144 7.02 8.14 -10.81
N VAL A 145 7.59 8.63 -9.70
CA VAL A 145 7.46 7.99 -8.39
C VAL A 145 6.08 8.20 -7.77
N MET A 146 5.44 9.34 -8.02
CA MET A 146 4.03 9.57 -7.68
C MET A 146 3.13 8.53 -8.36
N GLY A 147 3.43 8.15 -9.60
CA GLY A 147 2.72 7.07 -10.29
C GLY A 147 2.86 5.69 -9.62
N ILE A 148 4.00 5.43 -8.97
CA ILE A 148 4.20 4.21 -8.14
C ILE A 148 3.35 4.31 -6.87
N GLN A 149 3.40 5.45 -6.18
CA GLN A 149 2.61 5.69 -4.97
C GLN A 149 1.10 5.55 -5.23
N ILE A 150 0.57 6.09 -6.32
CA ILE A 150 -0.84 5.94 -6.70
C ILE A 150 -1.21 4.46 -6.93
N ASN A 151 -0.29 3.66 -7.48
CA ASN A 151 -0.57 2.23 -7.69
C ASN A 151 -0.64 1.48 -6.35
N ALA A 152 0.26 1.79 -5.42
CA ALA A 152 0.25 1.23 -4.08
C ALA A 152 -1.05 1.58 -3.33
N ASP A 153 -1.48 2.85 -3.42
CA ASP A 153 -2.73 3.34 -2.83
C ASP A 153 -3.95 2.59 -3.37
N LYS A 154 -4.03 2.38 -4.70
CA LYS A 154 -5.10 1.59 -5.31
C LYS A 154 -5.14 0.15 -4.81
N ASN A 155 -3.99 -0.50 -4.66
CA ASN A 155 -3.93 -1.87 -4.16
C ASN A 155 -4.44 -1.96 -2.72
N LEU A 156 -4.09 -0.99 -1.87
CA LEU A 156 -4.62 -0.88 -0.51
C LEU A 156 -6.12 -0.63 -0.49
N ALA A 157 -6.62 0.29 -1.32
CA ALA A 157 -8.05 0.60 -1.41
C ALA A 157 -8.90 -0.60 -1.87
N VAL A 158 -8.39 -1.43 -2.81
CA VAL A 158 -9.07 -2.67 -3.22
C VAL A 158 -9.06 -3.70 -2.09
N LEU A 159 -7.92 -3.83 -1.39
CA LEU A 159 -7.78 -4.74 -0.25
C LEU A 159 -8.71 -4.34 0.91
N ASN A 160 -8.76 -3.06 1.28
CA ASN A 160 -9.66 -2.51 2.29
C ASN A 160 -11.13 -2.86 1.99
N LYS A 161 -11.58 -2.64 0.74
CA LYS A 161 -12.93 -3.04 0.30
C LYS A 161 -13.20 -4.54 0.44
N ALA A 162 -12.20 -5.39 0.23
CA ALA A 162 -12.35 -6.84 0.40
C ALA A 162 -12.45 -7.22 1.88
N ILE A 163 -11.66 -6.57 2.75
CA ILE A 163 -11.69 -6.75 4.20
C ILE A 163 -13.06 -6.36 4.75
N MET A 164 -13.56 -5.16 4.44
CA MET A 164 -14.89 -4.70 4.87
C MET A 164 -16.01 -5.67 4.48
N ARG A 165 -15.94 -6.25 3.26
CA ARG A 165 -16.93 -7.25 2.80
C ARG A 165 -16.86 -8.55 3.58
N VAL A 166 -15.67 -8.98 4.00
CA VAL A 166 -15.50 -10.17 4.83
C VAL A 166 -15.94 -9.90 6.26
N GLU A 167 -15.61 -8.73 6.81
CA GLU A 167 -16.06 -8.28 8.13
C GLU A 167 -17.58 -8.27 8.24
N GLN A 168 -18.29 -7.69 7.26
CA GLN A 168 -19.76 -7.69 7.20
C GLN A 168 -20.38 -9.09 7.20
N ARG A 169 -19.66 -10.11 6.72
CA ARG A 169 -20.14 -11.51 6.72
C ARG A 169 -19.92 -12.19 8.07
N ILE A 170 -18.92 -11.78 8.83
CA ILE A 170 -18.56 -12.37 10.13
C ILE A 170 -19.32 -11.67 11.26
N MET A 171 -19.56 -10.37 11.13
CA MET A 171 -20.34 -9.55 12.06
C MET A 171 -21.39 -8.76 11.28
N PRO A 172 -22.58 -9.34 11.03
CA PRO A 172 -23.66 -8.58 10.40
C PRO A 172 -24.03 -7.39 11.31
N PRO A 173 -24.30 -6.21 10.75
CA PRO A 173 -24.71 -5.05 11.53
C PRO A 173 -25.97 -5.41 12.32
N LYS A 174 -25.95 -5.17 13.64
CA LYS A 174 -27.15 -5.32 14.47
C LYS A 174 -28.25 -4.42 13.88
N PRO A 175 -29.49 -4.93 13.69
CA PRO A 175 -30.60 -4.07 13.35
C PRO A 175 -30.73 -3.00 14.43
N ILE A 176 -30.93 -1.76 13.98
CA ILE A 176 -31.26 -0.63 14.85
C ILE A 176 -32.64 -0.94 15.43
N GLU A 177 -32.70 -1.31 16.70
CA GLU A 177 -33.94 -1.39 17.49
C GLU A 177 -34.40 0.01 17.91
#